data_AF-A0A3N5ZBW3-F1
#
_entry.id   AF-A0A3N5ZBW3-F1
#
_cell.length_a   1.000
_cell.length_b   1.000
_cell.length_c   1.000
_cell.angle_alpha   90.00
_cell.angle_beta   90.00
_cell.angle_gamma   90.00
#
_symmetry.space_group_name_H-M   'P 1'
#
loop_
_entity.id
_entity.type
_entity.pdbx_description
1 polymer ?
#
loop_
_entity_poly.entity_id
_entity_poly.type
_entity_poly.pdbx_seq_one_letter_code
_entity_poly.pdbx_strand_id
1 'polypeptide(L)' 'MHKLLTNEPGADMLLLGNESIARGAIEAGVAFATSYPGTPSSEISLNFFQISKESDLYFEYSINEKVSLEVA' A
#
# COMPACT_ATOMS: atom_id res chain seq x y z
N MET A 1 -14.71 -0.90 4.07
CA MET A 1 -13.76 0.15 4.44
C MET A 1 -12.51 -0.52 5.01
N HIS A 2 -11.45 -0.55 4.22
CA HIS A 2 -10.16 -1.08 4.61
C HIS A 2 -9.67 -0.40 5.90
N LYS A 3 -9.17 -1.17 6.88
CA LYS A 3 -8.80 -0.62 8.21
C LYS A 3 -7.74 0.48 8.16
N LEU A 4 -6.87 0.46 7.15
CA LEU A 4 -5.82 1.46 7.01
C LEU A 4 -6.33 2.81 6.48
N LEU A 5 -7.59 2.88 6.03
CA LEU A 5 -8.26 4.11 5.60
C LEU A 5 -9.01 4.83 6.74
N THR A 6 -8.97 4.30 7.97
CA THR A 6 -9.58 4.96 9.13
C THR A 6 -8.92 6.31 9.41
N ASN A 7 -9.71 7.39 9.33
CA ASN A 7 -9.27 8.76 9.58
C ASN A 7 -9.67 9.23 10.99
N GLU A 8 -8.96 8.71 12.00
CA GLU A 8 -9.11 9.09 13.40
C GLU A 8 -7.76 9.60 13.94
N PRO A 9 -7.39 10.87 13.68
CA PRO A 9 -6.11 11.41 14.11
C PRO A 9 -5.92 11.30 15.63
N GLY A 10 -4.77 10.78 16.05
CA GLY A 10 -4.43 10.58 17.47
C GLY A 10 -4.94 9.27 18.08
N ALA A 11 -5.63 8.42 17.33
CA ALA A 11 -5.99 7.08 17.77
C ALA A 11 -4.77 6.13 17.72
N ASP A 12 -4.64 5.27 18.73
CA ASP A 12 -3.64 4.20 18.74
C ASP A 12 -4.13 2.99 17.94
N MET A 13 -3.29 2.47 17.05
CA MET A 13 -3.56 1.24 16.29
C MET A 13 -2.39 0.25 16.42
N LEU A 14 -2.71 -1.01 16.70
CA LEU A 14 -1.75 -2.12 16.58
C LEU A 14 -1.73 -2.61 15.14
N LEU A 15 -0.58 -2.46 14.48
CA LEU A 15 -0.38 -2.83 13.09
C LEU A 15 0.79 -3.81 12.97
N LEU A 16 0.71 -4.71 11.99
CA LEU A 16 1.91 -5.41 11.51
C LEU A 16 2.85 -4.39 10.85
N GLY A 17 4.16 -4.69 10.81
CA GLY A 17 5.14 -3.79 10.18
C GLY A 17 4.83 -3.49 8.71
N ASN A 18 4.32 -4.48 7.97
CA ASN A 18 3.91 -4.28 6.56
C ASN A 18 2.70 -3.36 6.44
N GLU A 19 1.76 -3.44 7.39
CA GLU A 19 0.58 -2.58 7.43
C GLU A 19 0.94 -1.15 7.81
N SER A 20 1.90 -0.95 8.72
CA SER A 20 2.35 0.39 9.09
C SER A 20 3.08 1.08 7.95
N ILE A 21 3.85 0.36 7.13
CA ILE A 21 4.45 0.89 5.89
C ILE A 21 3.36 1.36 4.92
N ALA A 22 2.36 0.51 4.64
CA ALA A 22 1.27 0.87 3.76
C ALA A 22 0.48 2.07 4.29
N ARG A 23 0.18 2.11 5.60
CA ARG A 23 -0.50 3.23 6.26
C ARG A 23 0.28 4.54 6.12
N GLY A 24 1.59 4.51 6.37
CA GLY A 24 2.44 5.69 6.25
C GLY A 24 2.46 6.26 4.83
N ALA A 25 2.46 5.40 3.81
CA ALA A 25 2.36 5.84 2.41
C ALA A 25 1.03 6.53 2.10
N ILE A 26 -0.09 6.01 2.62
CA ILE A 26 -1.41 6.65 2.45
C ILE A 26 -1.44 8.02 3.14
N GLU A 27 -0.93 8.12 4.37
CA GLU A 27 -0.86 9.41 5.09
C GLU A 27 0.06 10.42 4.39
N ALA A 28 1.11 9.95 3.71
CA ALA A 28 1.99 10.78 2.90
C ALA A 28 1.35 11.26 1.58
N GLY A 29 0.14 10.80 1.25
CA GLY A 29 -0.57 11.18 0.03
C GLY A 29 -0.09 10.45 -1.23
N VAL A 30 0.47 9.25 -1.10
CA VAL A 30 0.82 8.42 -2.26
C VAL A 30 -0.44 8.12 -3.06
N ALA A 31 -0.45 8.53 -4.33
CA ALA A 31 -1.57 8.33 -5.25
C ALA A 31 -1.38 7.11 -6.17
N PHE A 32 -0.15 6.62 -6.30
CA PHE A 32 0.21 5.48 -7.15
C PHE A 32 1.21 4.58 -6.42
N ALA A 33 0.97 3.27 -6.47
CA ALA A 33 1.89 2.26 -5.97
C ALA A 33 2.01 1.09 -6.96
N THR A 34 3.18 0.47 -7.00
CA THR A 34 3.48 -0.64 -7.90
C THR A 34 4.37 -1.65 -7.21
N SER A 35 4.30 -2.91 -7.63
CA SER A 35 5.17 -3.97 -7.12
C SER A 35 5.35 -5.09 -8.12
N TYR A 36 6.48 -5.76 -8.06
CA TYR A 36 6.60 -7.13 -8.54
C TYR A 36 6.22 -8.08 -7.38
N PRO A 37 5.40 -9.12 -7.59
CA PRO A 37 5.03 -10.03 -6.52
C PRO A 37 6.24 -10.82 -5.97
N GLY A 38 6.42 -10.83 -4.64
CA GLY A 38 7.47 -11.62 -4.00
C GLY A 38 7.53 -11.43 -2.49
N THR A 39 7.95 -12.48 -1.77
CA THR A 39 8.28 -12.35 -0.34
C THR A 39 9.63 -11.63 -0.20
N PRO A 40 9.83 -10.85 0.88
CA PRO A 40 8.96 -10.65 2.05
C PRO A 40 7.93 -9.51 1.93
N SER A 41 7.82 -8.83 0.78
CA SER A 41 7.01 -7.61 0.62
C SER A 41 5.55 -7.84 0.19
N SER A 42 5.15 -9.08 -0.08
CA SER A 42 3.80 -9.43 -0.59
C SER A 42 2.64 -8.82 0.20
N GLU A 43 2.76 -8.69 1.52
CA GLU A 43 1.70 -8.13 2.36
C GLU A 43 1.54 -6.61 2.16
N ILE A 44 2.62 -5.89 1.88
CA ILE A 44 2.56 -4.45 1.61
C ILE A 44 1.80 -4.21 0.30
N SER A 45 2.16 -4.93 -0.77
CA SER A 45 1.49 -4.83 -2.06
C SER A 45 0.04 -5.30 -1.99
N LEU A 46 -0.27 -6.31 -1.17
CA LEU A 46 -1.64 -6.75 -0.94
C LEU A 46 -2.49 -5.66 -0.27
N ASN A 47 -1.94 -4.95 0.74
CA ASN A 47 -2.64 -3.82 1.36
C ASN A 47 -2.94 -2.73 0.33
N PHE A 48 -1.96 -2.33 -0.50
CA PHE A 48 -2.19 -1.34 -1.56
C PHE A 48 -3.22 -1.80 -2.59
N PHE A 49 -3.19 -3.07 -2.99
CA PHE A 49 -4.20 -3.65 -3.88
C PHE A 49 -5.61 -3.58 -3.29
N GLN A 50 -5.77 -3.86 -1.99
CA GLN A 50 -7.08 -3.79 -1.33
C GLN A 50 -7.54 -2.35 -1.17
N ILE A 51 -6.64 -1.44 -0.76
CA ILE A 51 -6.92 -0.01 -0.61
C ILE A 51 -7.31 0.63 -1.96
N SER A 52 -6.69 0.25 -3.07
CA SER A 52 -7.03 0.78 -4.40
C SER A 52 -8.44 0.39 -4.88
N LYS A 53 -9.10 -0.58 -4.24
CA LYS A 53 -10.51 -0.91 -4.51
C LYS A 53 -11.49 0.00 -3.77
N GLU A 54 -11.01 0.76 -2.79
CA GLU A 54 -11.83 1.55 -1.87
C GLU A 54 -11.40 3.02 -1.79
N SER A 55 -10.43 3.45 -2.59
CA SER A 55 -9.86 4.81 -2.59
C SER A 55 -9.37 5.23 -3.98
N ASP A 56 -8.94 6.49 -4.13
CA ASP A 56 -8.35 7.03 -5.36
C ASP A 56 -6.91 6.57 -5.61
N LEU A 57 -6.31 5.79 -4.69
CA LEU A 57 -5.01 5.16 -4.90
C LEU A 57 -5.08 4.23 -6.12
N TYR A 58 -4.19 4.41 -7.08
CA TYR A 58 -3.96 3.41 -8.11
C TYR A 58 -2.88 2.41 -7.65
N PHE A 59 -3.12 1.12 -7.91
CA PHE A 59 -2.13 0.07 -7.66
C PHE A 59 -2.06 -0.91 -8.84
N GLU A 60 -0.85 -1.29 -9.23
CA GLU A 60 -0.61 -2.35 -10.22
C GLU A 60 0.51 -3.32 -9.82
N TYR A 61 0.43 -4.54 -10.35
CA TYR A 61 1.55 -5.46 -10.35
C TYR A 61 2.28 -5.37 -11.69
N SER A 62 3.61 -5.26 -11.66
CA SER A 62 4.45 -5.30 -12.86
C SER A 62 5.02 -6.70 -13.10
N ILE A 63 5.65 -6.88 -14.26
CA ILE A 63 6.22 -8.18 -14.69
C ILE A 63 7.57 -8.55 -14.06
N ASN A 64 8.30 -7.57 -13.51
CA ASN A 64 9.57 -7.73 -12.77
C ASN A 64 9.89 -6.43 -12.02
N GLU A 65 10.86 -6.49 -11.11
CA GLU A 65 11.28 -5.38 -10.25
C GLU A 65 11.80 -4.18 -11.04
N LYS A 66 12.46 -4.42 -12.18
CA LYS A 66 12.97 -3.35 -13.06
C LYS A 66 11.82 -2.55 -13.65
N VAL A 67 10.77 -3.21 -14.12
CA VAL A 67 9.58 -2.53 -14.66
C VAL A 67 8.83 -1.81 -13.55
N SER A 68 8.67 -2.42 -12.37
CA SER A 68 8.08 -1.73 -11.20
C SER A 68 8.81 -0.45 -10.84
N LEU A 69 10.14 -0.43 -10.91
CA LEU A 69 10.92 0.77 -10.65
C LEU A 69 10.73 1.86 -11.72
N GLU A 70 10.56 1.48 -12.98
CA GLU A 70 10.39 2.45 -14.07
C GLU A 70 9.00 3.09 -14.14
N VAL A 71 7.98 2.40 -13.64
CA VAL A 71 6.60 2.93 -13.61
C VAL A 71 6.31 3.76 -12.35
N ALA A 72 7.14 3.64 -11.31
CA ALA A 72 7.03 4.38 -10.05
C ALA A 72 7.50 5.82 -10.17
#